data_AF-A0A653J607-F1
#
_entry.id   AF-A0A653J607-F1
#
_cell.length_a   1.000
_cell.length_b   1.000
_cell.length_c   1.000
_cell.angle_alpha   90.00
_cell.angle_beta   90.00
_cell.angle_gamma   90.00
#
_symmetry.space_group_name_H-M   'P 1'
#
loop_
_entity.id
_entity.type
_entity.pdbx_description
1 polymer ?
#
loop_
_entity_poly.entity_id
_entity_poly.type
_entity_poly.pdbx_seq_one_letter_code
_entity_poly.pdbx_strand_id
1 'polypeptide(L)'
;MRPPFLTARLIEDGPARRFLAERCADAPFVLCSYPVLQPVTAEVFLWEPTRPRGGFKALPRDDAVHVSQEQARFALAVARAYPAETAAALGGDFLELAGNLRLHDFRPEYLAGQMRADRPFEAVPEGTPLPFSDRVISALTLFLVLAALAAFPWRRSAARSDLRAMVWVVLVAILLNDAICAWLSGPFARYNTRVIWALPLMVLLFRASTNLGKRRSVLV
;
A
#
# COMPACT_ATOMS: atom_id res chain seq x y z
N MET A 1 -19.16 11.90 -7.06
CA MET A 1 -17.84 12.03 -7.71
C MET A 1 -16.83 11.26 -6.87
N ARG A 2 -16.06 10.32 -7.46
CA ARG A 2 -15.08 9.49 -6.73
C ARG A 2 -13.66 9.87 -7.17
N PRO A 3 -12.68 10.06 -6.27
CA PRO A 3 -11.32 10.36 -6.70
C PRO A 3 -10.73 9.23 -7.57
N PRO A 4 -10.03 9.54 -8.68
CA PRO A 4 -9.52 8.56 -9.63
C PRO A 4 -8.17 8.01 -9.16
N PHE A 5 -8.19 7.20 -8.11
CA PHE A 5 -6.98 6.68 -7.47
C PHE A 5 -6.08 5.86 -8.41
N LEU A 6 -6.66 5.06 -9.31
CA LEU A 6 -5.90 4.31 -10.34
C LEU A 6 -5.13 5.25 -11.27
N THR A 7 -5.78 6.31 -11.75
CA THR A 7 -5.14 7.33 -12.58
C THR A 7 -4.04 8.06 -11.82
N ALA A 8 -4.30 8.41 -10.56
CA ALA A 8 -3.33 9.09 -9.70
C ALA A 8 -2.06 8.26 -9.49
N ARG A 9 -2.22 6.95 -9.22
CA ARG A 9 -1.10 6.03 -9.04
C ARG A 9 -0.27 5.92 -10.32
N LEU A 10 -0.90 5.68 -11.47
CA LEU A 10 -0.19 5.58 -12.75
C LEU A 10 0.51 6.89 -13.17
N ILE A 11 0.05 8.04 -12.67
CA ILE A 11 0.71 9.33 -12.88
C ILE A 11 1.96 9.44 -12.00
N GLU A 12 1.85 9.10 -10.72
CA GLU A 12 3.00 9.06 -9.82
C GLU A 12 4.09 8.12 -10.35
N ASP A 13 3.69 6.91 -10.71
CA ASP A 13 4.57 5.85 -11.24
C ASP A 13 5.24 6.24 -12.56
N GLY A 14 4.58 7.07 -13.37
CA GLY A 14 5.10 7.57 -14.64
C GLY A 14 4.42 7.09 -15.93
N PRO A 15 3.93 5.85 -16.07
CA PRO A 15 3.33 5.37 -17.33
C PRO A 15 2.20 6.27 -17.84
N ALA A 16 1.36 6.81 -16.95
CA ALA A 16 0.30 7.73 -17.36
C ALA A 16 0.84 9.10 -17.77
N ARG A 17 1.89 9.62 -17.11
CA ARG A 17 2.51 10.89 -17.54
C ARG A 17 3.09 10.76 -18.94
N ARG A 18 3.73 9.62 -19.22
CA ARG A 18 4.23 9.29 -20.56
C ARG A 18 3.11 9.16 -21.58
N PHE A 19 2.02 8.48 -21.23
CA PHE A 19 0.82 8.42 -22.07
C PHE A 19 0.29 9.81 -22.39
N LEU A 20 0.19 10.70 -21.39
CA LEU A 20 -0.28 12.05 -21.57
C LEU A 20 0.64 12.88 -22.49
N ALA A 21 1.95 12.63 -22.43
CA ALA A 21 2.93 13.30 -23.28
C ALA A 21 2.92 12.81 -24.74
N GLU A 22 2.79 11.50 -24.96
CA GLU A 22 3.03 10.88 -26.27
C GLU A 22 1.75 10.53 -27.05
N ARG A 23 0.62 10.31 -26.37
CA ARG A 23 -0.58 9.68 -26.96
C ARG A 23 -1.84 10.53 -26.89
N CYS A 24 -1.80 11.69 -26.25
CA CYS A 24 -3.00 12.51 -26.08
C CYS A 24 -3.60 13.06 -27.37
N ALA A 25 -2.82 13.19 -28.44
CA ALA A 25 -3.33 13.62 -29.74
C ALA A 25 -4.39 12.65 -30.31
N ASP A 26 -4.25 11.35 -30.03
CA ASP A 26 -5.10 10.29 -30.57
C ASP A 26 -6.07 9.69 -29.53
N ALA A 27 -6.02 10.16 -28.29
CA ALA A 27 -6.71 9.53 -27.17
C ALA A 27 -7.95 10.32 -26.71
N PRO A 28 -9.14 9.69 -26.61
CA PRO A 28 -10.38 10.37 -26.25
C PRO A 28 -10.58 10.42 -24.73
N PHE A 29 -9.59 10.93 -23.98
CA PHE A 29 -9.67 11.07 -22.52
C PHE A 29 -9.72 12.54 -22.13
N VAL A 30 -10.62 12.90 -21.21
CA VAL A 30 -10.75 14.30 -20.76
C VAL A 30 -9.46 14.81 -20.13
N LEU A 31 -8.70 13.93 -19.47
CA LEU A 31 -7.41 14.29 -18.87
C LEU A 31 -6.38 14.79 -19.91
N CYS A 32 -6.54 14.48 -21.20
CA CYS A 32 -5.67 14.97 -22.27
C CYS A 32 -5.83 16.46 -22.58
N SER A 33 -6.99 17.06 -22.30
CA SER A 33 -7.17 18.52 -22.34
C SER A 33 -6.44 19.24 -21.19
N TYR A 34 -5.90 18.45 -20.26
CA TYR A 34 -5.55 18.84 -18.91
C TYR A 34 -4.25 18.16 -18.43
N PRO A 35 -3.23 17.96 -19.28
CA PRO A 35 -2.15 17.03 -19.00
C PRO A 35 -1.36 17.44 -17.74
N VAL A 36 -0.96 16.45 -16.96
CA VAL A 36 -0.04 16.59 -15.83
C VAL A 36 1.25 15.89 -16.23
N LEU A 37 2.25 16.67 -16.68
CA LEU A 37 3.47 16.14 -17.28
C LEU A 37 4.64 16.09 -16.28
N GLN A 38 4.64 17.02 -15.33
CA GLN A 38 5.63 17.08 -14.28
C GLN A 38 5.45 15.93 -13.27
N PRO A 39 6.54 15.42 -12.67
CA PRO A 39 6.45 14.44 -11.60
C PRO A 39 5.67 15.01 -10.41
N VAL A 40 4.60 14.32 -10.03
CA VAL A 40 3.77 14.63 -8.86
C VAL A 40 3.41 13.33 -8.16
N THR A 41 3.22 13.39 -6.85
CA THR A 41 2.63 12.27 -6.10
C THR A 41 1.14 12.14 -6.42
N ALA A 42 0.57 10.96 -6.18
CA ALA A 42 -0.85 10.70 -6.28
C ALA A 42 -1.64 11.63 -5.34
N GLU A 43 -1.09 11.96 -4.17
CA GLU A 43 -1.69 12.90 -3.24
C GLU A 43 -1.79 14.31 -3.85
N VAL A 44 -0.71 14.79 -4.47
CA VAL A 44 -0.70 16.09 -5.16
C VAL A 44 -1.65 16.06 -6.36
N PHE A 45 -1.62 15.00 -7.18
CA PHE A 45 -2.54 14.87 -8.30
C PHE A 45 -4.01 14.92 -7.83
N LEU A 46 -4.35 14.21 -6.76
CA LEU A 46 -5.74 14.10 -6.29
C LEU A 46 -6.23 15.37 -5.59
N TRP A 47 -5.41 16.01 -4.77
CA TRP A 47 -5.88 16.94 -3.75
C TRP A 47 -5.36 18.37 -3.87
N GLU A 48 -4.32 18.62 -4.66
CA GLU A 48 -3.84 19.98 -4.91
C GLU A 48 -4.91 20.75 -5.71
N PRO A 49 -5.49 21.84 -5.15
CA PRO A 49 -6.54 22.59 -5.82
C PRO A 49 -6.04 23.43 -6.99
N THR A 50 -4.73 23.64 -7.12
CA THR A 50 -4.18 24.58 -8.12
C THR A 50 -3.35 23.91 -9.21
N ARG A 51 -3.47 24.45 -10.42
CA ARG A 51 -2.60 24.12 -11.56
C ARG A 51 -1.23 24.82 -11.42
N PRO A 52 -0.15 24.28 -12.02
CA PRO A 52 -0.13 23.11 -12.92
C PRO A 52 -0.04 21.76 -12.20
N ARG A 53 0.30 21.74 -10.91
CA ARG A 53 0.55 20.50 -10.12
C ARG A 53 -0.69 19.68 -9.84
N GLY A 54 -1.80 20.34 -9.54
CA GLY A 54 -3.08 19.69 -9.27
C GLY A 54 -3.65 19.02 -10.52
N GLY A 55 -4.12 17.79 -10.34
CA GLY A 55 -4.66 16.98 -11.40
C GLY A 55 -6.17 16.91 -11.39
N PHE A 56 -6.76 16.38 -10.32
CA PHE A 56 -8.19 16.07 -10.19
C PHE A 56 -8.99 17.18 -9.52
N LYS A 57 -8.59 17.62 -8.31
CA LYS A 57 -9.30 18.68 -7.57
C LYS A 57 -9.20 20.05 -8.25
N ALA A 58 -8.19 20.25 -9.09
CA ALA A 58 -7.98 21.46 -9.87
C ALA A 58 -8.83 21.53 -11.15
N LEU A 59 -9.63 20.51 -11.48
CA LEU A 59 -10.47 20.51 -12.69
C LEU A 59 -11.84 21.17 -12.44
N PRO A 60 -12.46 21.72 -13.51
CA PRO A 60 -13.89 21.98 -13.50
C PRO A 60 -14.67 20.74 -13.06
N ARG A 61 -15.80 20.96 -12.36
CA ARG A 61 -16.58 19.88 -11.75
C ARG A 61 -17.01 18.82 -12.78
N ASP A 62 -17.44 19.25 -13.96
CA ASP A 62 -17.93 18.35 -15.00
C ASP A 62 -16.80 17.47 -15.55
N ASP A 63 -15.63 18.06 -15.83
CA ASP A 63 -14.44 17.32 -16.28
C ASP A 63 -13.92 16.35 -15.21
N ALA A 64 -13.95 16.75 -13.93
CA ALA A 64 -13.63 15.86 -12.83
C ALA A 64 -14.58 14.65 -12.77
N VAL A 65 -15.87 14.81 -13.10
CA VAL A 65 -16.80 13.67 -13.20
C VAL A 65 -16.38 12.73 -14.32
N HIS A 66 -16.01 13.27 -15.49
CA HIS A 66 -15.55 12.45 -16.61
C HIS A 66 -14.25 11.71 -16.29
N VAL A 67 -13.23 12.39 -15.75
CA VAL A 67 -11.97 11.74 -15.34
C VAL A 67 -12.22 10.65 -14.29
N SER A 68 -13.13 10.88 -13.34
CA SER A 68 -13.55 9.88 -12.35
C SER A 68 -14.14 8.62 -12.99
N GLN A 69 -15.01 8.79 -13.99
CA GLN A 69 -15.67 7.69 -14.70
C GLN A 69 -14.75 6.96 -15.66
N GLU A 70 -13.79 7.67 -16.27
CA GLU A 70 -12.87 7.12 -17.26
C GLU A 70 -11.67 6.39 -16.67
N GLN A 71 -11.40 6.51 -15.36
CA GLN A 71 -10.17 6.04 -14.73
C GLN A 71 -9.77 4.61 -15.10
N ALA A 72 -10.73 3.67 -15.17
CA ALA A 72 -10.44 2.27 -15.50
C ALA A 72 -10.07 2.10 -16.99
N ARG A 73 -10.78 2.80 -17.88
CA ARG A 73 -10.49 2.82 -19.32
C ARG A 73 -9.15 3.48 -19.61
N PHE A 74 -8.84 4.56 -18.90
CA PHE A 74 -7.56 5.25 -18.97
C PHE A 74 -6.42 4.37 -18.46
N ALA A 75 -6.56 3.79 -17.26
CA ALA A 75 -5.57 2.89 -16.69
C ALA A 75 -5.27 1.70 -17.61
N LEU A 76 -6.31 1.13 -18.22
CA LEU A 76 -6.17 0.04 -19.17
C LEU A 76 -5.49 0.47 -20.49
N ALA A 77 -5.77 1.69 -20.97
CA ALA A 77 -5.08 2.24 -22.14
C ALA A 77 -3.59 2.47 -21.87
N VAL A 78 -3.25 3.01 -20.70
CA VAL A 78 -1.87 3.18 -20.22
C VAL A 78 -1.17 1.82 -20.11
N ALA A 79 -1.79 0.85 -19.44
CA ALA A 79 -1.22 -0.49 -19.26
C ALA A 79 -0.98 -1.22 -20.60
N ARG A 80 -1.84 -1.01 -21.59
CA ARG A 80 -1.65 -1.56 -22.95
C ARG A 80 -0.55 -0.85 -23.73
N ALA A 81 -0.41 0.46 -23.55
CA ALA A 81 0.62 1.24 -24.22
C ALA A 81 2.01 0.98 -23.63
N TYR A 82 2.10 0.79 -22.31
CA TYR A 82 3.35 0.65 -21.56
C TYR A 82 3.31 -0.54 -20.59
N PRO A 83 3.18 -1.79 -21.08
CA PRO A 83 2.96 -2.96 -20.22
C PRO A 83 4.14 -3.27 -19.30
N ALA A 84 5.37 -3.16 -19.81
CA ALA A 84 6.57 -3.42 -19.01
C ALA A 84 6.78 -2.38 -17.91
N GLU A 85 6.57 -1.10 -18.23
CA GLU A 85 6.68 0.02 -17.27
C GLU A 85 5.61 -0.09 -16.17
N THR A 86 4.37 -0.37 -16.57
CA THR A 86 3.26 -0.59 -15.63
C THR A 86 3.51 -1.80 -14.74
N ALA A 87 3.97 -2.92 -15.30
CA ALA A 87 4.28 -4.11 -14.52
C ALA A 87 5.46 -3.90 -13.54
N ALA A 88 6.49 -3.16 -13.97
CA ALA A 88 7.62 -2.81 -13.12
C ALA A 88 7.19 -1.90 -11.96
N ALA A 89 6.35 -0.90 -12.21
CA ALA A 89 5.79 -0.03 -11.17
C ALA A 89 4.95 -0.82 -10.15
N LEU A 90 3.98 -1.61 -10.63
CA LEU A 90 3.14 -2.43 -9.75
C LEU A 90 3.95 -3.44 -8.92
N GLY A 91 5.00 -4.02 -9.52
CA GLY A 91 5.91 -4.93 -8.82
C GLY A 91 6.77 -4.21 -7.78
N GLY A 92 7.30 -3.04 -8.13
CA GLY A 92 8.08 -2.18 -7.23
C GLY A 92 7.28 -1.76 -6.01
N ASP A 93 6.08 -1.20 -6.22
CA ASP A 93 5.20 -0.74 -5.15
C ASP A 93 4.79 -1.88 -4.21
N PHE A 94 4.48 -3.05 -4.76
CA PHE A 94 4.16 -4.23 -3.98
C PHE A 94 5.35 -4.67 -3.11
N LEU A 95 6.55 -4.78 -3.69
CA LEU A 95 7.75 -5.17 -2.96
C LEU A 95 8.13 -4.15 -1.89
N GLU A 96 7.95 -2.86 -2.19
CA GLU A 96 8.15 -1.78 -1.24
C GLU A 96 7.22 -1.97 -0.04
N LEU A 97 5.90 -2.09 -0.26
CA LEU A 97 4.95 -2.25 0.83
C LEU A 97 5.14 -3.57 1.60
N ALA A 98 5.39 -4.68 0.90
CA ALA A 98 5.63 -5.99 1.52
C ALA A 98 6.88 -6.01 2.41
N GLY A 99 7.89 -5.19 2.08
CA GLY A 99 9.07 -4.98 2.93
C GLY A 99 8.88 -3.92 4.02
N ASN A 100 7.80 -3.14 3.97
CA ASN A 100 7.58 -1.97 4.80
C ASN A 100 6.77 -2.31 6.07
N LEU A 101 7.48 -2.80 7.08
CA LEU A 101 6.94 -3.10 8.42
C LEU A 101 7.18 -1.97 9.43
N ARG A 102 7.53 -0.77 8.94
CA ARG A 102 7.93 0.36 9.79
C ARG A 102 6.70 1.15 10.25
N LEU A 103 6.85 1.95 11.30
CA LEU A 103 5.79 2.81 11.85
C LEU A 103 5.92 4.29 11.43
N HIS A 104 6.57 4.60 10.32
CA HIS A 104 6.87 6.00 9.98
C HIS A 104 5.64 6.88 9.70
N ASP A 105 4.51 6.27 9.32
CA ASP A 105 3.23 6.96 9.17
C ASP A 105 2.47 7.17 10.49
N PHE A 106 2.87 6.47 11.56
CA PHE A 106 2.19 6.55 12.85
C PHE A 106 2.90 7.55 13.75
N ARG A 107 2.57 8.83 13.59
CA ARG A 107 3.23 9.96 14.28
C ARG A 107 2.26 10.71 15.21
N PRO A 108 1.82 10.08 16.32
CA PRO A 108 0.79 10.65 17.19
C PRO A 108 1.23 11.98 17.82
N GLU A 109 2.52 12.16 18.09
CA GLU A 109 3.07 13.39 18.65
C GLU A 109 2.99 14.56 17.66
N TYR A 110 3.31 14.31 16.38
CA TYR A 110 3.24 15.31 15.32
C TYR A 110 1.78 15.72 15.05
N LEU A 111 0.89 14.73 14.93
CA LEU A 111 -0.54 14.97 14.76
C LEU A 111 -1.13 15.71 15.96
N ALA A 112 -0.75 15.34 17.18
CA ALA A 112 -1.18 16.04 18.39
C ALA A 112 -0.59 17.46 18.48
N GLY A 113 0.60 17.69 17.92
CA GLY A 113 1.17 19.03 17.77
C GLY A 113 0.35 19.90 16.80
N GLN A 114 -0.03 19.36 15.65
CA GLN A 114 -0.88 20.05 14.68
C GLN A 114 -2.27 20.36 15.26
N MET A 115 -2.90 19.38 15.93
CA MET A 115 -4.18 19.58 16.61
C MET A 115 -4.12 20.66 17.67
N ARG A 116 -3.08 20.68 18.51
CA ARG A 116 -2.89 21.74 19.52
C ARG A 116 -2.65 23.11 18.91
N ALA A 117 -2.14 23.16 17.68
CA ALA A 117 -1.82 24.38 16.98
C ALA A 117 -2.93 24.83 16.00
N ASP A 118 -4.09 24.15 16.00
CA ASP A 118 -5.20 24.35 15.03
C ASP A 118 -4.71 24.43 13.58
N ARG A 119 -3.67 23.66 13.25
CA ARG A 119 -3.12 23.60 11.90
C ARG A 119 -3.83 22.53 11.08
N PRO A 120 -3.98 22.72 9.76
CA PRO A 120 -4.40 21.65 8.88
C PRO A 120 -3.48 20.44 9.05
N PHE A 121 -4.06 19.25 8.96
CA PHE A 121 -3.29 18.00 8.98
C PHE A 121 -2.45 17.91 7.72
N GLU A 122 -1.19 18.31 7.84
CA GLU A 122 -0.19 18.17 6.78
C GLU A 122 0.55 16.84 6.96
N ALA A 123 0.98 16.25 5.84
CA ALA A 123 1.86 15.10 5.87
C ALA A 123 3.16 15.43 6.62
N VAL A 124 3.69 14.46 7.37
CA VAL A 124 4.96 14.63 8.09
C VAL A 124 6.07 14.85 7.06
N PRO A 125 6.90 15.91 7.17
CA PRO A 125 7.96 16.17 6.22
C PRO A 125 8.89 14.96 6.07
N GLU A 126 9.27 14.68 4.84
CA GLU A 126 10.18 13.60 4.52
C GLU A 126 11.53 13.80 5.24
N GLY A 127 12.11 12.71 5.75
CA GLY A 127 13.36 12.79 6.54
C GLY A 127 13.19 13.16 8.01
N THR A 128 11.97 13.45 8.49
CA THR A 128 11.72 13.69 9.92
C THR A 128 12.07 12.43 10.73
N PRO A 129 13.05 12.47 11.65
CA PRO A 129 13.47 11.29 12.40
C PRO A 129 12.33 10.63 13.16
N LEU A 130 12.35 9.30 13.21
CA LEU A 130 11.42 8.52 14.02
C LEU A 130 11.73 8.71 15.51
N PRO A 131 10.71 8.94 16.36
CA PRO A 131 10.84 8.82 17.80
C PRO A 131 11.51 7.50 18.20
N PHE A 132 12.23 7.50 19.32
CA PHE A 132 12.91 6.29 19.79
C PHE A 132 11.92 5.13 20.02
N SER A 133 10.75 5.42 20.59
CA SER A 133 9.65 4.46 20.77
C SER A 133 9.28 3.76 19.46
N ASP A 134 9.07 4.52 18.40
CA ASP A 134 8.59 4.02 17.11
C ASP A 134 9.65 3.15 16.43
N ARG A 135 10.93 3.49 16.62
CA ARG A 135 12.07 2.65 16.19
C ARG A 135 12.09 1.31 16.92
N VAL A 136 11.91 1.33 18.25
CA VAL A 136 11.86 0.11 19.07
C VAL A 136 10.68 -0.76 18.66
N ILE A 137 9.48 -0.19 18.53
CA ILE A 137 8.28 -0.95 18.13
C ILE A 137 8.46 -1.52 16.72
N SER A 138 9.00 -0.75 15.76
CA SER A 138 9.27 -1.25 14.41
C SER A 138 10.25 -2.42 14.42
N ALA A 139 11.35 -2.31 15.20
CA ALA A 139 12.34 -3.37 15.33
C ALA A 139 11.77 -4.64 15.98
N LEU A 140 10.97 -4.48 17.04
CA LEU A 140 10.28 -5.60 17.70
C LEU A 140 9.27 -6.27 16.75
N THR A 141 8.50 -5.49 16.00
CA THR A 141 7.54 -6.01 15.02
C THR A 141 8.25 -6.85 13.96
N LEU A 142 9.33 -6.31 13.37
CA LEU A 142 10.16 -7.03 12.40
C LEU A 142 10.73 -8.31 13.02
N PHE A 143 11.29 -8.23 14.23
CA PHE A 143 11.82 -9.40 14.94
C PHE A 143 10.77 -10.50 15.12
N LEU A 144 9.56 -10.15 15.59
CA LEU A 144 8.47 -11.10 15.83
C LEU A 144 8.01 -11.77 14.53
N VAL A 145 7.93 -11.01 13.43
CA VAL A 145 7.57 -11.54 12.11
C VAL A 145 8.63 -12.51 11.61
N LEU A 146 9.91 -12.13 11.66
CA LEU A 146 11.01 -13.00 11.25
C LEU A 146 11.10 -14.26 12.11
N ALA A 147 10.92 -14.13 13.43
CA ALA A 147 10.88 -15.26 14.35
C ALA A 147 9.70 -16.20 14.04
N ALA A 148 8.53 -15.66 13.73
CA ALA A 148 7.36 -16.45 13.33
C ALA A 148 7.59 -17.20 12.02
N LEU A 149 8.15 -16.54 11.00
CA LEU A 149 8.51 -17.16 9.72
C LEU A 149 9.56 -18.27 9.92
N ALA A 150 10.58 -18.04 10.74
CA ALA A 150 11.60 -19.06 11.03
C ALA A 150 11.05 -20.23 11.86
N ALA A 151 10.10 -19.97 12.76
CA ALA A 151 9.51 -20.99 13.62
C ALA A 151 8.42 -21.82 12.93
N PHE A 152 7.89 -21.39 11.79
CA PHE A 152 6.83 -22.09 11.08
C PHE A 152 7.38 -23.28 10.27
N PRO A 153 6.82 -24.50 10.43
CA PRO A 153 7.28 -25.64 9.65
C PRO A 153 6.72 -25.58 8.22
N TRP A 154 7.48 -24.98 7.31
CA TRP A 154 7.14 -24.85 5.89
C TRP A 154 6.96 -26.19 5.16
N ARG A 155 7.53 -27.27 5.70
CA ARG A 155 7.38 -28.63 5.15
C ARG A 155 6.00 -29.20 5.47
N ARG A 156 5.40 -29.91 4.51
CA ARG A 156 4.10 -30.56 4.72
C ARG A 156 4.16 -31.60 5.84
N SER A 157 3.48 -31.31 6.95
CA SER A 157 3.08 -32.29 7.98
C SER A 157 1.57 -32.56 7.90
N ALA A 158 1.15 -33.83 8.02
CA ALA A 158 -0.28 -34.19 8.10
C ALA A 158 -0.90 -33.81 9.45
N ALA A 159 -0.08 -33.62 10.49
CA ALA A 159 -0.56 -33.22 11.80
C ALA A 159 -1.05 -31.76 11.77
N ARG A 160 -2.36 -31.56 11.93
CA ARG A 160 -3.04 -30.25 12.05
C ARG A 160 -3.06 -29.43 10.75
N SER A 161 -3.68 -29.98 9.71
CA SER A 161 -3.97 -29.30 8.43
C SER A 161 -4.62 -27.93 8.59
N ASP A 162 -5.56 -27.79 9.53
CA ASP A 162 -6.47 -26.65 9.58
C ASP A 162 -5.79 -25.38 10.09
N LEU A 163 -5.03 -25.47 11.18
CA LEU A 163 -4.24 -24.34 11.70
C LEU A 163 -3.13 -23.93 10.73
N ARG A 164 -2.54 -24.90 10.02
CA ARG A 164 -1.57 -24.60 8.98
C ARG A 164 -2.22 -23.87 7.80
N ALA A 165 -3.42 -24.31 7.39
CA ALA A 165 -4.20 -23.62 6.37
C ALA A 165 -4.52 -22.18 6.81
N MET A 166 -4.86 -21.97 8.08
CA MET A 166 -5.12 -20.64 8.63
C MET A 166 -3.89 -19.73 8.57
N VAL A 167 -2.69 -20.22 8.87
CA VAL A 167 -1.44 -19.46 8.69
C VAL A 167 -1.25 -19.05 7.22
N TRP A 168 -1.47 -19.97 6.28
CA TRP A 168 -1.39 -19.65 4.85
C TRP A 168 -2.44 -18.63 4.40
N VAL A 169 -3.68 -18.77 4.86
CA VAL A 169 -4.76 -17.81 4.57
C VAL A 169 -4.38 -16.42 5.08
N VAL A 170 -3.84 -16.31 6.30
CA VAL A 170 -3.37 -15.04 6.86
C VAL A 170 -2.21 -14.46 6.06
N LEU A 171 -1.24 -15.29 5.66
CA LEU A 171 -0.11 -14.85 4.86
C LEU A 171 -0.57 -14.32 3.49
N VAL A 172 -1.46 -15.06 2.81
CA VAL A 172 -2.07 -14.63 1.55
C VAL A 172 -2.89 -13.35 1.75
N ALA A 173 -3.66 -13.23 2.83
CA ALA A 173 -4.44 -12.04 3.12
C ALA A 173 -3.55 -10.80 3.33
N ILE A 174 -2.40 -10.94 3.99
CA ILE A 174 -1.42 -9.86 4.15
C ILE A 174 -0.83 -9.46 2.79
N LEU A 175 -0.42 -10.42 1.96
CA LEU A 175 0.12 -10.13 0.63
C LEU A 175 -0.93 -9.49 -0.30
N LEU A 176 -2.20 -9.91 -0.21
CA LEU A 176 -3.30 -9.29 -0.94
C LEU A 176 -3.58 -7.87 -0.44
N ASN A 177 -3.51 -7.63 0.87
CA ASN A 177 -3.57 -6.28 1.43
C ASN A 177 -2.46 -5.42 0.82
N ASP A 178 -1.23 -5.92 0.77
CA ASP A 178 -0.10 -5.15 0.24
C ASP A 178 -0.26 -4.84 -1.24
N ALA A 179 -0.67 -5.81 -2.05
CA ALA A 179 -0.95 -5.59 -3.47
C ALA A 179 -2.05 -4.53 -3.67
N ILE A 180 -3.20 -4.70 -3.01
CA ILE A 180 -4.35 -3.79 -3.19
C ILE A 180 -4.02 -2.38 -2.69
N CYS A 181 -3.40 -2.26 -1.52
CA CYS A 181 -3.09 -0.96 -0.93
C CYS A 181 -1.98 -0.22 -1.69
N ALA A 182 -0.93 -0.94 -2.12
CA ALA A 182 0.13 -0.37 -2.92
C ALA A 182 -0.42 0.16 -4.27
N TRP A 183 -1.17 -0.67 -5.00
CA TRP A 183 -1.63 -0.33 -6.36
C TRP A 183 -2.75 0.71 -6.39
N LEU A 184 -3.59 0.79 -5.35
CA LEU A 184 -4.72 1.72 -5.32
C LEU A 184 -4.46 2.98 -4.49
N SER A 185 -3.46 2.99 -3.63
CA SER A 185 -3.19 4.17 -2.78
C SER A 185 -1.73 4.54 -2.75
N GLY A 186 -0.84 3.59 -2.45
CA GLY A 186 0.59 3.79 -2.33
C GLY A 186 1.21 2.90 -1.24
N PRO A 187 2.55 2.71 -1.25
CA PRO A 187 3.25 1.78 -0.35
C PRO A 187 3.45 2.32 1.08
N PHE A 188 2.36 2.76 1.71
CA PHE A 188 2.37 3.38 3.03
C PHE A 188 2.47 2.33 4.16
N ALA A 189 3.43 2.53 5.08
CA ALA A 189 3.67 1.70 6.26
C ALA A 189 2.41 1.41 7.10
N ARG A 190 1.47 2.35 7.13
CA ARG A 190 0.22 2.24 7.89
C ARG A 190 -0.63 1.02 7.54
N TYR A 191 -0.49 0.45 6.34
CA TYR A 191 -1.26 -0.73 5.95
C TYR A 191 -0.76 -1.97 6.69
N ASN A 192 0.54 -2.25 6.59
CA ASN A 192 1.14 -3.41 7.25
C ASN A 192 1.11 -3.29 8.78
N THR A 193 1.22 -2.08 9.32
CA THR A 193 1.10 -1.81 10.76
C THR A 193 -0.20 -2.36 11.37
N ARG A 194 -1.30 -2.42 10.61
CA ARG A 194 -2.60 -2.88 11.10
C ARG A 194 -2.79 -4.39 11.07
N VAL A 195 -2.11 -5.09 10.17
CA VAL A 195 -2.40 -6.51 9.86
C VAL A 195 -1.26 -7.46 10.17
N ILE A 196 -0.01 -7.00 10.17
CA ILE A 196 1.17 -7.88 10.22
C ILE A 196 1.26 -8.72 11.51
N TRP A 197 0.72 -8.20 12.62
CA TRP A 197 0.67 -8.87 13.93
C TRP A 197 -0.14 -10.18 13.92
N ALA A 198 -1.03 -10.37 12.94
CA ALA A 198 -1.78 -11.60 12.80
C ALA A 198 -0.85 -12.81 12.57
N LEU A 199 0.23 -12.63 11.80
CA LEU A 199 1.16 -13.71 11.47
C LEU A 199 1.85 -14.32 12.72
N PRO A 200 2.55 -13.54 13.58
CA PRO A 200 3.17 -14.12 14.77
C PRO A 200 2.15 -14.73 15.72
N LEU A 201 0.95 -14.15 15.86
CA LEU A 201 -0.12 -14.72 16.68
C LEU A 201 -0.56 -16.10 16.16
N MET A 202 -0.78 -16.25 14.86
CA MET A 202 -1.20 -17.51 14.26
C MET A 202 -0.12 -18.60 14.37
N VAL A 203 1.15 -18.24 14.18
CA VAL A 203 2.27 -19.17 14.37
C VAL A 203 2.39 -19.62 15.83
N LEU A 204 2.18 -18.70 16.79
CA LEU A 204 2.15 -19.03 18.22
C LEU A 204 1.05 -20.04 18.55
N LEU A 205 -0.18 -19.82 18.06
CA LEU A 205 -1.30 -20.74 18.24
C LEU A 205 -1.02 -22.11 17.62
N PHE A 206 -0.45 -22.13 16.41
CA PHE A 206 0.00 -23.36 15.77
C PHE A 206 1.01 -24.11 16.64
N ARG A 207 2.08 -23.44 17.11
CA ARG A 207 3.11 -24.03 17.96
C ARG A 207 2.55 -24.54 19.29
N ALA A 208 1.75 -23.73 19.98
CA ALA A 208 1.11 -24.12 21.24
C ALA A 208 0.25 -25.38 21.06
N SER A 209 -0.53 -25.46 19.97
CA SER A 209 -1.35 -26.64 19.66
C SER A 209 -0.50 -27.89 19.42
N THR A 210 0.66 -27.77 18.75
CA THR A 210 1.54 -28.92 18.50
C THR A 210 2.20 -29.44 19.78
N ASN A 211 2.58 -28.54 20.69
CA ASN A 211 3.19 -28.92 21.97
C ASN A 211 2.18 -29.62 22.89
N LEU A 212 0.92 -29.15 22.93
CA LEU A 212 -0.15 -29.80 23.67
C LEU A 212 -0.48 -31.20 23.13
N GLY A 213 -0.46 -31.39 21.81
CA GLY A 213 -0.65 -32.69 21.18
C GLY A 213 0.43 -33.70 21.57
N LYS A 214 1.71 -33.30 21.53
CA LYS A 214 2.83 -34.16 21.95
C LYS A 214 2.75 -34.60 23.41
N ARG A 215 2.39 -33.68 24.33
CA ARG A 215 2.27 -34.01 25.76
C ARG A 215 1.17 -35.03 26.05
N ARG A 216 0.04 -35.01 25.32
CA ARG A 216 -1.03 -36.00 25.49
C ARG A 216 -0.63 -37.40 25.02
N SER A 217 0.21 -37.50 23.99
CA SER A 217 0.68 -38.78 23.45
C SER A 217 1.73 -39.50 24.32
N VAL A 218 2.37 -38.80 25.26
CA VAL A 218 3.38 -39.38 26.17
C VAL A 218 2.74 -39.91 27.48
N LEU A 219 1.48 -39.55 27.74
CA LEU A 219 0.73 -39.93 28.95
C LEU A 219 -0.24 -41.11 28.71
N VAL A 220 -0.24 -41.69 27.51
CA VAL A 220 -1.02 -42.89 27.11
C VAL A 220 -0.02 -43.96 26.71
#